data_AF-E8K979-F1
#
_entry.id   AF-E8K979-F1
#
_cell.length_a   1.000
_cell.length_b   1.000
_cell.length_c   1.000
_cell.angle_alpha   90.00
_cell.angle_beta   90.00
_cell.angle_gamma   90.00
#
_symmetry.space_group_name_H-M   'P 1'
#
loop_
_entity.id
_entity.type
_entity.pdbx_description
1 polymer ?
#
loop_
_entity_poly.entity_id
_entity_poly.type
_entity_poly.pdbx_seq_one_letter_code
_entity_poly.pdbx_strand_id
1 'polypeptide(L)'
;MSNFTDSFLSANTANFPSEQLPSLRERLAQLDDSQANQVIAAADVKNPTTALILSIFLGGFGVDRFYIGHTGLGIGKLLVTLLLPIVTLGISLFFSWIWIVVDWFLIMNATKAANLEAINTALATMTAAPATAKVVEEKVEVSEEPTETTED
;
A
#
# COMPACT_ATOMS: atom_id res chain seq x y z
N MET A 1 -8.21 2.85 -26.84
CA MET A 1 -7.41 3.16 -25.63
C MET A 1 -8.38 3.75 -24.63
N SER A 2 -8.50 3.15 -23.44
CA SER A 2 -9.37 3.67 -22.40
C SER A 2 -8.86 5.04 -21.96
N ASN A 3 -9.70 6.07 -22.06
CA ASN A 3 -9.36 7.44 -21.60
C ASN A 3 -8.91 7.45 -20.14
N PHE A 4 -9.42 6.49 -19.35
CA PHE A 4 -9.03 6.28 -17.96
C PHE A 4 -7.54 6.03 -17.78
N THR A 5 -6.95 5.08 -18.52
CA THR A 5 -5.55 4.68 -18.32
C THR A 5 -4.61 5.83 -18.59
N ASP A 6 -4.83 6.56 -19.68
CA ASP A 6 -4.01 7.72 -20.02
C ASP A 6 -4.18 8.86 -19.00
N SER A 7 -5.41 9.09 -18.51
CA SER A 7 -5.69 10.07 -17.45
C SER A 7 -5.00 9.71 -16.13
N PHE A 8 -5.17 8.47 -15.65
CA PHE A 8 -4.57 8.00 -14.40
C PHE A 8 -3.05 8.00 -14.44
N LEU A 9 -2.45 7.51 -15.53
CA LEU A 9 -1.00 7.55 -15.68
C LEU A 9 -0.51 8.99 -15.73
N SER A 10 -1.17 9.90 -16.46
CA SER A 10 -0.73 11.29 -16.50
C SER A 10 -0.71 11.96 -15.12
N ALA A 11 -1.65 11.62 -14.24
CA ALA A 11 -1.71 12.14 -12.87
C ALA A 11 -0.70 11.47 -11.93
N ASN A 12 -0.45 10.16 -12.09
CA ASN A 12 0.28 9.36 -11.10
C ASN A 12 1.63 8.80 -11.59
N THR A 13 2.10 9.14 -12.80
CA THR A 13 3.36 8.61 -13.36
C THR A 13 4.57 8.80 -12.42
N ALA A 14 4.64 9.92 -11.71
CA ALA A 14 5.73 10.21 -10.77
C ALA A 14 5.74 9.26 -9.55
N ASN A 15 4.59 8.66 -9.22
CA ASN A 15 4.39 7.80 -8.05
C ASN A 15 4.77 6.33 -8.32
N PHE A 16 5.10 5.97 -9.56
CA PHE A 16 5.51 4.62 -9.95
C PHE A 16 6.97 4.57 -10.41
N PRO A 17 7.62 3.39 -10.42
CA PRO A 17 8.88 3.17 -11.10
C PRO A 17 8.69 3.20 -12.62
N SER A 18 9.57 3.91 -13.32
CA SER A 18 9.54 4.06 -14.78
C SER A 18 9.62 2.72 -15.53
N GLU A 19 10.32 1.75 -14.94
CA GLU A 19 10.50 0.39 -15.49
C GLU A 19 9.18 -0.38 -15.58
N GLN A 20 8.23 -0.10 -14.69
CA GLN A 20 6.95 -0.83 -14.59
C GLN A 20 5.77 -0.06 -15.21
N LEU A 21 6.02 1.12 -15.78
CA LEU A 21 4.96 1.89 -16.46
C LEU A 21 4.36 1.14 -17.66
N PRO A 22 5.13 0.45 -18.52
CA PRO A 22 4.54 -0.30 -19.64
C PRO A 22 3.63 -1.44 -19.17
N SER A 23 4.03 -2.15 -18.11
CA SER A 23 3.23 -3.25 -17.56
C SER A 23 1.99 -2.77 -16.80
N LEU A 24 2.10 -1.66 -16.05
CA LEU A 24 0.95 -0.98 -15.46
C LEU A 24 -0.05 -0.51 -16.52
N ARG A 25 0.44 0.08 -17.62
CA ARG A 25 -0.40 0.54 -18.72
C ARG A 25 -1.23 -0.60 -19.30
N GLU A 26 -0.60 -1.74 -19.56
CA GLU A 26 -1.29 -2.93 -20.07
C GLU A 26 -2.36 -3.42 -19.08
N ARG A 27 -2.01 -3.54 -17.80
CA ARG A 27 -2.94 -3.99 -16.75
C ARG A 27 -4.13 -3.04 -16.56
N LEU A 28 -3.87 -1.73 -16.57
CA LEU A 28 -4.91 -0.71 -16.45
C LEU A 28 -5.78 -0.63 -17.71
N ALA A 29 -5.22 -0.88 -18.89
CA ALA A 29 -5.97 -0.93 -20.15
C ALA A 29 -6.93 -2.13 -20.23
N GLN A 30 -6.70 -3.18 -19.42
CA GLN A 30 -7.56 -4.35 -19.32
C GLN A 30 -8.74 -4.16 -18.35
N LEU A 31 -8.73 -3.11 -17.52
CA LEU A 31 -9.82 -2.83 -16.58
C LEU A 31 -10.98 -2.13 -17.27
N ASP A 32 -12.20 -2.49 -16.86
CA ASP A 32 -13.42 -1.77 -17.21
C ASP A 32 -13.62 -0.54 -16.29
N ASP A 33 -14.45 0.43 -16.69
CA ASP A 33 -14.59 1.72 -15.99
C ASP A 33 -14.99 1.56 -14.50
N SER A 34 -15.81 0.55 -14.18
CA SER A 34 -16.21 0.22 -12.80
C SER A 34 -15.06 -0.37 -11.97
N GLN A 35 -14.23 -1.21 -12.57
CA GLN A 35 -13.07 -1.82 -11.90
C GLN A 35 -11.98 -0.79 -11.69
N ALA A 36 -11.75 0.07 -12.69
CA ALA A 36 -10.84 1.20 -12.62
C ALA A 36 -11.06 2.08 -11.38
N ASN A 37 -12.31 2.49 -11.13
CA ASN A 37 -12.65 3.33 -9.98
C ASN A 37 -12.40 2.62 -8.64
N GLN A 38 -12.67 1.32 -8.57
CA GLN A 38 -12.43 0.51 -7.38
C GLN A 38 -10.93 0.24 -7.13
N VAL A 39 -10.12 0.05 -8.18
CA VAL A 39 -8.65 -0.13 -8.03
C VAL A 39 -8.01 1.15 -7.49
N ILE A 40 -8.44 2.32 -7.97
CA ILE A 40 -7.96 3.61 -7.45
C ILE A 40 -8.27 3.74 -5.95
N ALA A 41 -9.51 3.44 -5.56
CA ALA A 41 -9.93 3.54 -4.18
C ALA A 41 -9.17 2.55 -3.27
N ALA A 42 -8.91 1.33 -3.76
CA ALA A 42 -8.22 0.29 -2.99
C ALA A 42 -6.70 0.50 -2.92
N ALA A 43 -6.08 1.04 -3.96
CA ALA A 43 -4.62 1.14 -4.04
C ALA A 43 -4.04 2.35 -3.29
N ASP A 44 -4.85 3.38 -2.97
CA ASP A 44 -4.45 4.61 -2.24
C ASP A 44 -3.02 5.08 -2.58
N VAL A 45 -2.80 5.46 -3.84
CA VAL A 45 -1.46 5.76 -4.37
C VAL A 45 -0.84 6.93 -3.61
N LYS A 46 0.25 6.64 -2.90
CA LYS A 46 0.95 7.61 -2.06
C LYS A 46 1.95 8.42 -2.86
N ASN A 47 2.17 9.67 -2.46
CA ASN A 47 3.09 10.55 -3.15
C ASN A 47 4.53 10.41 -2.59
N PRO A 48 5.53 9.99 -3.39
CA PRO A 48 6.93 9.84 -2.94
C PRO A 48 7.54 11.14 -2.44
N THR A 49 7.15 12.29 -2.99
CA THR A 49 7.61 13.59 -2.53
C THR A 49 7.04 13.91 -1.15
N THR A 50 5.80 13.52 -0.86
CA THR A 50 5.23 13.67 0.49
C THR A 50 5.95 12.77 1.49
N ALA A 51 6.26 11.53 1.12
CA ALA A 51 7.06 10.62 1.95
C ALA A 51 8.49 11.19 2.20
N LEU A 52 9.10 11.82 1.20
CA LEU A 52 10.39 12.50 1.35
C LEU A 52 10.30 13.69 2.31
N ILE A 53 9.28 14.55 2.18
CA ILE A 53 9.04 15.68 3.08
C ILE A 53 8.89 15.17 4.52
N LEU A 54 8.08 14.13 4.72
CA LEU A 54 7.93 13.48 6.03
C LEU A 54 9.28 12.94 6.55
N SER A 55 10.13 12.40 5.68
CA SER A 55 11.47 11.94 6.07
C SER A 55 12.43 13.08 6.42
N ILE A 56 12.29 14.25 5.81
CA ILE A 56 13.12 15.43 6.16
C ILE A 56 12.71 16.00 7.52
N PHE A 57 11.42 16.18 7.76
CA PHE A 57 10.93 16.80 9.00
C PHE A 57 10.77 15.82 10.16
N LEU A 58 10.43 14.56 9.88
CA LEU A 58 10.11 13.51 10.87
C LEU A 58 10.90 12.20 10.64
N GLY A 59 11.94 12.19 9.81
CA GLY A 59 12.71 10.96 9.50
C GLY A 59 13.46 10.38 10.69
N GLY A 60 13.81 11.21 11.67
CA GLY A 60 14.34 10.75 12.96
C GLY A 60 13.32 9.95 13.78
N PHE A 61 12.01 10.17 13.55
CA PHE A 61 10.91 9.44 14.18
C PHE A 61 10.36 8.29 13.30
N GLY A 62 10.86 8.12 12.07
CA GLY A 62 10.41 7.08 11.15
C GLY A 62 8.97 7.24 10.63
N VAL A 63 8.38 8.44 10.74
CA VAL A 63 7.00 8.73 10.28
C VAL A 63 6.84 8.51 8.77
N ASP A 64 7.91 8.71 8.02
CA ASP A 64 7.98 8.38 6.60
C ASP A 64 7.68 6.89 6.31
N ARG A 65 8.15 5.96 7.16
CA ARG A 65 7.90 4.52 7.01
C ARG A 65 6.50 4.12 7.44
N PHE A 66 6.00 4.75 8.50
CA PHE A 66 4.59 4.57 8.91
C PHE A 66 3.63 5.06 7.82
N TYR A 67 3.96 6.16 7.14
CA TYR A 67 3.16 6.69 6.04
C TYR A 67 3.02 5.68 4.90
N ILE A 68 4.07 4.97 4.51
CA ILE A 68 4.00 3.95 3.44
C ILE A 68 3.51 2.56 3.90
N GLY A 69 3.10 2.40 5.16
CA GLY A 69 2.62 1.13 5.70
C GLY A 69 3.72 0.16 6.17
N HIS A 70 4.98 0.58 6.16
CA HIS A 70 6.12 -0.21 6.67
C HIS A 70 6.34 0.04 8.16
N THR A 71 5.37 -0.37 8.99
CA THR A 71 5.34 -0.14 10.44
C THR A 71 6.54 -0.75 11.16
N GLY A 72 6.94 -1.98 10.80
CA GLY A 72 8.09 -2.64 11.45
C GLY A 72 9.41 -1.90 11.26
N LEU A 73 9.63 -1.34 10.07
CA LEU A 73 10.84 -0.59 9.73
C LEU A 73 10.82 0.81 10.39
N GLY A 74 9.64 1.42 10.52
CA GLY A 74 9.45 2.66 11.29
C GLY A 74 9.78 2.51 12.78
N ILE A 75 9.33 1.41 13.40
CA ILE A 75 9.68 1.09 14.80
C ILE A 75 11.18 0.84 14.95
N GLY A 76 11.79 0.12 14.01
CA GLY A 76 13.23 -0.09 13.99
C GLY A 76 14.03 1.22 13.98
N LYS A 77 13.61 2.18 13.15
CA LYS A 77 14.18 3.55 13.15
C LYS A 77 14.08 4.21 14.51
N LEU A 78 12.90 4.23 15.12
CA LEU A 78 12.68 4.84 16.43
C LEU A 78 13.61 4.28 17.51
N LEU A 79 13.79 2.97 17.57
CA LEU A 79 14.65 2.35 18.57
C LEU A 79 16.13 2.73 18.35
N VAL A 80 16.58 2.76 17.10
CA VAL A 80 17.96 3.10 16.74
C VAL A 80 18.25 4.60 16.92
N THR A 81 17.31 5.48 16.57
CA THR A 81 17.50 6.93 16.69
C THR A 81 17.25 7.46 18.10
N LEU A 82 16.46 6.76 18.93
CA LEU A 82 16.15 7.20 20.30
C LEU A 82 17.00 6.48 21.37
N LEU A 83 17.15 5.15 21.33
CA LEU A 83 17.85 4.43 22.39
C LEU A 83 19.36 4.38 22.19
N LEU A 84 19.82 4.20 20.96
CA LEU A 84 21.24 4.11 20.64
C LEU A 84 22.05 5.36 21.06
N PRO A 85 21.59 6.60 20.83
CA PRO A 85 22.36 7.77 21.27
C PRO A 85 22.44 7.92 22.80
N ILE A 86 21.47 7.40 23.55
CA ILE A 86 21.51 7.41 25.02
C ILE A 86 22.64 6.50 25.52
N VAL A 87 22.76 5.29 24.95
CA VAL A 87 23.80 4.33 25.33
C VAL A 87 25.18 4.78 24.86
N THR A 88 25.25 5.41 23.68
CA THR A 88 26.52 5.78 23.03
C THR A 88 26.97 7.21 23.32
N LEU A 89 26.36 7.89 24.30
CA LEU A 89 26.64 9.29 24.65
C LEU A 89 26.65 10.24 23.44
N GLY A 90 25.72 10.05 22.50
CA GLY A 90 25.57 10.89 21.32
C GLY A 90 26.54 10.61 20.16
N ILE A 91 27.52 9.71 20.31
CA ILE A 91 28.43 9.34 19.21
C ILE A 91 27.67 8.72 18.03
N SER A 92 26.58 8.00 18.31
CA SER A 92 25.75 7.38 17.27
C SER A 92 25.04 8.40 16.37
N LEU A 93 24.88 9.66 16.79
CA LEU A 93 24.20 10.69 15.99
C LEU A 93 24.92 10.95 14.67
N PHE A 94 26.25 10.85 14.64
CA PHE A 94 27.03 11.00 13.42
C PHE A 94 26.74 9.89 12.40
N PHE A 95 26.61 8.65 12.88
CA PHE A 95 26.26 7.50 12.04
C PHE A 95 24.78 7.52 11.63
N SER A 96 23.88 7.89 12.53
CA SER A 96 22.45 8.04 12.23
C SER A 96 22.19 9.12 11.19
N TRP A 97 22.99 10.20 11.16
CA TRP A 97 22.89 11.23 10.13
C TRP A 97 23.13 10.65 8.72
N ILE A 98 24.18 9.84 8.56
CA ILE A 98 24.47 9.17 7.28
C ILE A 98 23.31 8.26 6.88
N TRP A 99 22.77 7.50 7.85
CA TRP A 99 21.63 6.63 7.59
C TRP A 99 20.38 7.40 7.14
N ILE A 100 20.06 8.53 7.78
CA ILE A 100 18.93 9.39 7.39
C ILE A 100 19.09 9.91 5.95
N VAL A 101 20.29 10.34 5.57
CA VAL A 101 20.57 10.80 4.19
C VAL A 101 20.40 9.67 3.18
N VAL A 102 20.89 8.47 3.47
CA VAL A 102 20.68 7.29 2.61
C VAL A 102 19.20 6.94 2.54
N ASP A 103 18.49 7.07 3.65
CA ASP A 103 17.07 6.79 3.74
C ASP A 103 16.22 7.75 2.90
N TRP A 104 16.64 9.01 2.71
CA TRP A 104 15.96 9.93 1.77
C TRP A 104 15.88 9.41 0.35
N PHE A 105 16.92 8.72 -0.13
CA PHE A 105 16.88 8.07 -1.44
C PHE A 105 16.07 6.77 -1.42
N LEU A 106 16.19 6.02 -0.33
CA LEU A 106 15.51 4.75 -0.14
C LEU A 106 13.99 4.90 -0.01
N ILE A 107 13.50 5.94 0.65
CA ILE A 107 12.07 6.15 0.88
C ILE A 107 11.32 6.47 -0.42
N MET A 108 11.94 7.21 -1.34
CA MET A 108 11.33 7.50 -2.64
C MET A 108 11.09 6.21 -3.43
N ASN A 109 12.09 5.34 -3.47
CA ASN A 109 11.99 4.04 -4.15
C ASN A 109 11.02 3.10 -3.42
N ALA A 110 11.06 3.07 -2.09
CA ALA A 110 10.15 2.27 -1.28
C ALA A 110 8.69 2.70 -1.47
N THR A 111 8.42 4.01 -1.55
CA THR A 111 7.07 4.53 -1.79
C THR A 111 6.56 4.09 -3.17
N LYS A 112 7.39 4.21 -4.20
CA LYS A 112 7.04 3.76 -5.55
C LYS A 112 6.80 2.25 -5.62
N ALA A 113 7.58 1.46 -4.90
CA ALA A 113 7.40 0.02 -4.79
C ALA A 113 6.10 -0.35 -4.05
N ALA A 114 5.82 0.30 -2.92
CA ALA A 114 4.60 0.09 -2.15
C ALA A 114 3.34 0.43 -2.97
N ASN A 115 3.37 1.52 -3.75
CA ASN A 115 2.25 1.90 -4.63
C ASN A 115 1.95 0.83 -5.69
N LEU A 116 2.99 0.19 -6.24
CA LEU A 116 2.82 -0.89 -7.20
C LEU A 116 2.24 -2.14 -6.55
N GLU A 117 2.75 -2.49 -5.37
CA GLU A 117 2.24 -3.63 -4.60
C GLU A 117 0.77 -3.44 -4.25
N ALA A 118 0.37 -2.22 -3.86
CA ALA A 118 -1.02 -1.87 -3.59
C ALA A 118 -1.93 -2.05 -4.83
N ILE A 119 -1.49 -1.56 -6.00
CA ILE A 119 -2.23 -1.77 -7.25
C ILE A 119 -2.30 -3.25 -7.62
N ASN A 120 -1.18 -3.97 -7.52
CA ASN A 120 -1.13 -5.39 -7.85
C ASN A 120 -2.04 -6.21 -6.94
N THR A 121 -2.10 -5.86 -5.66
CA THR A 121 -3.00 -6.50 -4.69
C THR A 121 -4.46 -6.18 -5.00
N ALA A 122 -4.79 -4.92 -5.31
CA ALA A 122 -6.14 -4.50 -5.70
C ALA A 122 -6.62 -5.19 -7.00
N LEU A 123 -5.73 -5.33 -7.98
CA LEU A 123 -5.99 -6.09 -9.20
C LEU A 123 -6.21 -7.57 -8.89
N ALA A 124 -5.37 -8.17 -8.04
CA ALA A 124 -5.48 -9.56 -7.66
C ALA A 124 -6.81 -9.86 -6.95
N THR A 125 -7.23 -9.02 -5.99
CA THR A 125 -8.51 -9.19 -5.28
C THR A 125 -9.72 -9.08 -6.20
N MET A 126 -9.65 -8.28 -7.27
CA MET A 126 -10.71 -8.22 -8.28
C MET A 126 -10.76 -9.42 -9.21
N THR A 127 -9.60 -9.96 -9.59
CA THR A 127 -9.55 -11.19 -10.39
C THR A 127 -9.92 -12.44 -9.59
N ALA A 128 -9.71 -12.41 -8.27
CA ALA A 128 -9.99 -13.50 -7.33
C ALA A 128 -11.41 -13.50 -6.73
N ALA A 129 -12.29 -12.58 -7.16
CA ALA A 129 -13.64 -12.48 -6.64
C ALA A 129 -14.62 -13.66 -6.92
N PRO A 130 -14.36 -14.70 -7.76
CA PRO A 130 -15.39 -15.72 -7.99
C PRO A 130 -15.42 -16.91 -7.00
N ALA A 131 -14.68 -16.92 -5.87
CA ALA A 131 -14.59 -18.15 -5.05
C ALA A 131 -15.16 -18.09 -3.62
N THR A 132 -15.29 -16.93 -2.97
CA THR A 132 -15.72 -16.86 -1.56
C THR A 132 -17.20 -16.51 -1.36
N ALA A 133 -17.90 -16.02 -2.38
CA ALA A 133 -19.34 -15.76 -2.28
C ALA A 133 -20.19 -17.04 -2.38
N LYS A 134 -19.76 -18.06 -3.14
CA LYS A 134 -20.53 -19.29 -3.33
C LYS A 134 -20.54 -20.23 -2.13
N VAL A 135 -19.52 -20.18 -1.26
CA VAL A 135 -19.43 -21.05 -0.07
C VAL A 135 -20.35 -20.55 1.06
N VAL A 136 -20.75 -19.28 1.05
CA VAL A 136 -21.63 -18.72 2.08
C VAL A 136 -23.11 -18.95 1.74
N GLU A 137 -23.52 -18.89 0.47
CA GLU A 137 -24.90 -19.21 0.06
C GLU A 137 -25.27 -20.69 0.28
N GLU A 138 -24.35 -21.64 0.01
CA GLU A 138 -24.63 -23.08 0.21
C GLU A 138 -24.98 -23.44 1.66
N LYS A 139 -24.47 -22.66 2.63
CA LYS A 139 -24.75 -22.91 4.06
C LYS A 139 -26.09 -22.32 4.53
N VAL A 140 -26.67 -21.39 3.78
CA VAL A 140 -27.90 -20.69 4.20
C VAL A 140 -29.16 -21.46 3.78
N GLU A 141 -29.10 -22.26 2.70
CA GLU A 141 -30.30 -22.93 2.16
C GLU A 141 -30.60 -24.32 2.80
N VAL A 142 -29.67 -24.88 3.57
CA VAL A 142 -29.84 -26.21 4.23
C VAL A 142 -30.40 -26.08 5.67
N SER A 143 -31.05 -24.97 6.01
CA SER A 143 -31.62 -24.75 7.35
C SER A 143 -33.01 -24.13 7.32
N GLU A 144 -33.81 -24.40 6.30
CA GLU A 144 -35.26 -24.22 6.36
C GLU A 144 -35.96 -25.56 6.09
N GLU A 145 -36.08 -26.39 7.13
CA GLU A 145 -37.08 -27.45 7.21
C GLU A 145 -38.10 -27.05 8.30
N PRO A 146 -39.41 -27.15 8.03
CA PRO A 146 -40.43 -26.41 8.77
C PRO A 146 -40.81 -27.13 10.06
N THR A 147 -40.66 -26.47 11.22
CA THR A 147 -41.31 -26.92 12.45
C THR A 147 -42.78 -26.50 12.43
N GLU A 148 -43.58 -27.45 11.96
CA GLU A 148 -45.02 -27.58 12.10
C GLU A 148 -45.48 -27.29 13.53
N THR A 149 -46.43 -26.36 13.62
CA THR A 149 -47.31 -26.13 14.76
C THR A 149 -48.20 -27.34 15.01
N THR A 150 -48.25 -27.85 16.23
CA THR A 150 -49.48 -28.50 16.73
C THR A 150 -49.56 -28.41 18.25
N GLU A 151 -50.63 -27.76 18.70
CA GLU A 151 -51.18 -27.82 20.05
C GLU A 151 -51.72 -29.23 20.31
N ASP A 152 -51.49 -29.76 21.52
CA ASP A 152 -52.47 -30.39 22.43
C ASP A 152 -51.77 -30.99 23.67
#